data_AF-A0A972D1D5-F1
#
_entry.id   AF-A0A972D1D5-F1
#
_cell.length_a   1.000
_cell.length_b   1.000
_cell.length_c   1.000
_cell.angle_alpha   90.00
_cell.angle_beta   90.00
_cell.angle_gamma   90.00
#
_symmetry.space_group_name_H-M   'P 1'
#
loop_
_entity.id
_entity.type
_entity.pdbx_description
1 polymer ?
#
loop_
_entity_poly.entity_id
_entity_poly.type
_entity_poly.pdbx_seq_one_letter_code
_entity_poly.pdbx_strand_id
1 'polypeptide(L)'
;MGANKESFSLINAIFPALMTIISFLLFVAVYLYVTAKAIEPYYIGGLIFAIPFILFGAVTYFTGIGKLKAAKSTIITIILIVALSIIMVYAFVFIAIDAATTETTDIAKYERVLRINGYPENSLIRHFPERIPHEAENVVFRYHPAFGMGGESFNLKIEINSNTLNNYVNQFLQLAKWKGKAGDKGAVDNGIFTGTFSGIGYKELPEDFTIFLIDSKPYDTDNWNHGILRLVTI
;
A
#
# COMPACT_ATOMS: atom_id res chain seq x y z
N MET A 1 42.05 -9.04 -44.32
CA MET A 1 40.66 -9.21 -43.82
C MET A 1 40.38 -8.04 -42.88
N GLY A 2 39.92 -6.91 -43.42
CA GLY A 2 39.67 -5.71 -42.63
C GLY A 2 38.35 -5.84 -41.89
N ALA A 3 38.39 -5.90 -40.56
CA ALA A 3 37.20 -5.74 -39.74
C ALA A 3 36.68 -4.31 -39.94
N ASN A 4 35.66 -4.13 -40.79
CA ASN A 4 34.88 -2.91 -40.81
C ASN A 4 34.24 -2.78 -39.43
N LYS A 5 34.82 -1.94 -38.57
CA LYS A 5 34.13 -1.46 -37.36
C LYS A 5 32.99 -0.60 -37.88
N GLU A 6 31.79 -1.17 -37.99
CA GLU A 6 30.57 -0.39 -38.13
C GLU A 6 30.49 0.53 -36.92
N SER A 7 30.89 1.79 -37.10
CA SER A 7 30.81 2.81 -36.05
C SER A 7 29.34 3.06 -35.77
N PHE A 8 28.94 2.94 -34.50
CA PHE A 8 27.57 3.17 -34.07
C PHE A 8 27.08 4.57 -34.51
N SER A 9 26.01 4.63 -35.30
CA SER A 9 25.41 5.87 -35.79
C SER A 9 24.11 6.17 -35.06
N LEU A 10 24.17 7.06 -34.06
CA LEU A 10 22.97 7.50 -33.33
C LEU A 10 21.99 8.28 -34.22
N ILE A 11 22.48 8.97 -35.25
CA ILE A 11 21.66 9.77 -36.19
C ILE A 11 20.57 8.90 -36.84
N ASN A 12 20.92 7.66 -37.18
CA ASN A 12 19.99 6.73 -37.80
C ASN A 12 18.95 6.16 -36.82
N ALA A 13 19.21 6.28 -35.50
CA ALA A 13 18.46 5.66 -34.42
C ALA A 13 17.83 6.67 -33.45
N ILE A 14 17.71 7.96 -33.83
CA ILE A 14 17.25 9.03 -32.93
C ILE A 14 15.89 8.70 -32.31
N PHE A 15 14.90 8.30 -33.11
CA PHE A 15 13.56 8.04 -32.61
C PHE A 15 13.49 6.89 -31.58
N PRO A 16 13.98 5.67 -31.87
CA PRO A 16 14.03 4.62 -30.84
C PRO A 16 14.92 4.99 -29.65
N ALA A 17 15.98 5.80 -29.84
CA ALA A 17 16.82 6.26 -28.73
C ALA A 17 16.05 7.17 -27.77
N LEU A 18 15.27 8.13 -28.29
CA LEU A 18 14.40 8.98 -27.49
C LEU A 18 13.38 8.15 -26.71
N MET A 19 12.75 7.16 -27.36
CA MET A 19 11.80 6.27 -26.70
C MET A 19 12.43 5.40 -25.63
N THR A 20 13.69 4.98 -25.81
CA THR A 20 14.49 4.28 -24.79
C THR A 20 14.66 5.15 -23.55
N ILE A 21 15.02 6.42 -23.71
CA ILE A 21 15.20 7.35 -22.59
C ILE A 21 13.87 7.60 -21.87
N ILE A 22 12.80 7.89 -22.61
CA ILE A 22 11.47 8.15 -22.03
C ILE A 22 10.97 6.94 -21.25
N SER A 23 11.07 5.74 -21.84
CA SER A 23 10.62 4.50 -21.17
C SER A 23 11.46 4.16 -19.94
N PHE A 24 12.75 4.48 -19.92
CA PHE A 24 13.58 4.33 -18.72
C PHE A 24 13.09 5.22 -17.58
N LEU A 25 12.81 6.50 -17.86
CA LEU A 25 12.29 7.43 -16.85
C LEU A 25 10.92 6.99 -16.33
N LEU A 26 10.02 6.55 -17.22
CA LEU A 26 8.73 5.99 -16.84
C LEU A 26 8.88 4.72 -15.99
N PHE A 27 9.79 3.82 -16.35
CA PHE A 27 10.12 2.65 -15.55
C PHE A 27 10.52 3.06 -14.13
N VAL A 28 11.49 3.95 -13.97
CA VAL A 28 11.98 4.39 -12.65
C VAL A 28 10.83 4.99 -11.85
N ALA A 29 10.04 5.88 -12.44
CA ALA A 29 8.92 6.52 -11.75
C ALA A 29 7.87 5.50 -11.28
N VAL A 30 7.42 4.60 -12.16
CA VAL A 30 6.42 3.59 -11.83
C VAL A 30 6.96 2.57 -10.84
N TYR A 31 8.19 2.10 -11.03
CA TYR A 31 8.86 1.16 -10.12
C TYR A 31 8.94 1.70 -8.69
N LEU A 32 9.39 2.95 -8.55
CA LEU A 32 9.45 3.61 -7.24
C LEU A 32 8.05 3.77 -6.64
N TYR A 33 7.06 4.15 -7.46
CA TYR A 33 5.68 4.31 -7.01
C TYR A 33 5.11 2.99 -6.45
N VAL A 34 5.13 1.90 -7.23
CA VAL A 34 4.55 0.61 -6.80
C VAL A 34 5.33 -0.01 -5.64
N THR A 35 6.62 0.28 -5.51
CA THR A 35 7.45 -0.21 -4.39
C THR A 35 7.26 0.61 -3.13
N ALA A 36 7.07 1.93 -3.23
CA ALA A 36 6.96 2.82 -2.07
C ALA A 36 5.54 2.85 -1.49
N LYS A 37 4.50 2.70 -2.32
CA LYS A 37 3.10 2.91 -1.92
C LYS A 37 2.34 1.65 -1.56
N ALA A 38 2.80 0.47 -1.97
CA ALA A 38 2.16 -0.79 -1.60
C ALA A 38 2.57 -1.26 -0.20
N ILE A 39 1.70 -1.99 0.49
CA ILE A 39 2.03 -2.66 1.76
C ILE A 39 3.15 -3.67 1.52
N GLU A 40 2.96 -4.55 0.54
CA GLU A 40 3.97 -5.45 0.00
C GLU A 40 4.71 -4.77 -1.14
N PRO A 41 5.99 -4.42 -0.98
CA PRO A 41 6.73 -3.74 -2.05
C PRO A 41 6.94 -4.67 -3.26
N TYR A 42 6.59 -4.21 -4.46
CA TYR A 42 6.75 -4.97 -5.70
C TYR A 42 8.18 -4.92 -6.26
N TYR A 43 9.17 -5.37 -5.47
CA TYR A 43 10.59 -5.35 -5.87
C TYR A 43 10.87 -6.10 -7.16
N ILE A 44 10.26 -7.27 -7.33
CA ILE A 44 10.44 -8.14 -8.50
C ILE A 44 9.34 -7.87 -9.53
N GLY A 45 8.07 -7.84 -9.10
CA GLY A 45 6.93 -7.60 -9.99
C GLY A 45 7.04 -6.26 -10.73
N GLY A 46 7.53 -5.21 -10.08
CA GLY A 46 7.72 -3.89 -10.69
C GLY A 46 8.79 -3.85 -11.79
N LEU A 47 9.69 -4.84 -11.88
CA LEU A 47 10.70 -4.89 -12.93
C LEU A 47 10.10 -5.13 -14.32
N ILE A 48 8.85 -5.60 -14.40
CA ILE A 48 8.13 -5.74 -15.68
C ILE A 48 8.06 -4.42 -16.46
N PHE A 49 8.03 -3.28 -15.75
CA PHE A 49 7.99 -1.96 -16.36
C PHE A 49 9.30 -1.56 -17.06
N ALA A 50 10.38 -2.32 -16.88
CA ALA A 50 11.64 -2.13 -17.62
C ALA A 50 11.61 -2.72 -19.05
N ILE A 51 10.63 -3.57 -19.38
CA ILE A 51 10.54 -4.23 -20.68
C ILE A 51 10.55 -3.24 -21.86
N PRO A 52 9.76 -2.14 -21.84
CA PRO A 52 9.80 -1.16 -22.94
C PRO A 52 11.17 -0.52 -23.12
N PHE A 53 11.85 -0.18 -22.02
CA PHE A 53 13.22 0.34 -22.05
C PHE A 53 14.19 -0.64 -22.74
N ILE A 54 14.13 -1.92 -22.37
CA ILE A 54 14.98 -2.95 -22.96
C ILE A 54 14.70 -3.11 -24.46
N LEU A 55 13.43 -3.14 -24.86
CA LEU A 55 13.03 -3.36 -26.24
C LEU A 55 13.36 -2.15 -27.15
N PHE A 56 13.08 -0.92 -26.71
CA PHE A 56 13.49 0.27 -27.46
C PHE A 56 15.01 0.40 -27.51
N GLY A 57 15.71 0.02 -26.44
CA GLY A 57 17.17 -0.03 -26.40
C GLY A 57 17.74 -1.01 -27.44
N ALA A 58 17.13 -2.19 -27.57
CA ALA A 58 17.50 -3.16 -28.61
C ALA A 58 17.27 -2.62 -30.02
N VAL A 59 16.12 -1.98 -30.30
CA VAL A 59 15.84 -1.36 -31.62
C VAL A 59 16.85 -0.26 -31.92
N THR A 60 17.16 0.59 -30.92
CA THR A 60 18.19 1.63 -31.02
C THR A 60 19.54 1.02 -31.36
N TYR A 61 19.94 -0.02 -30.64
CA TYR A 61 21.22 -0.69 -30.84
C TYR A 61 21.36 -1.25 -32.25
N PHE A 62 20.40 -2.08 -32.69
CA PHE A 62 20.43 -2.69 -34.03
C PHE A 62 20.37 -1.68 -35.17
N THR A 63 19.72 -0.54 -34.94
CA THR A 63 19.67 0.56 -35.92
C THR A 63 21.00 1.31 -35.96
N GLY A 64 21.59 1.57 -34.80
CA GLY A 64 22.86 2.28 -34.69
C GLY A 64 24.04 1.51 -35.29
N ILE A 65 24.03 0.18 -35.19
CA ILE A 65 25.02 -0.69 -35.88
C ILE A 65 24.65 -1.00 -37.34
N GLY A 66 23.63 -0.36 -37.91
CA GLY A 66 23.28 -0.54 -39.33
C GLY A 66 22.57 -1.85 -39.70
N LYS A 67 22.37 -2.78 -38.75
CA LYS A 67 21.61 -4.04 -38.98
C LYS A 67 20.12 -3.81 -39.23
N LEU A 68 19.57 -2.67 -38.81
CA LEU A 68 18.19 -2.26 -39.06
C LEU A 68 18.15 -0.89 -39.75
N LYS A 69 17.41 -0.78 -40.86
CA LYS A 69 17.22 0.49 -41.56
C LYS A 69 16.35 1.44 -40.74
N ALA A 70 16.66 2.74 -40.76
CA ALA A 70 15.94 3.79 -40.01
C ALA A 70 14.42 3.81 -40.23
N ALA A 71 13.95 3.59 -41.47
CA ALA A 71 12.51 3.52 -41.74
C ALA A 71 11.84 2.31 -41.05
N LYS A 72 12.50 1.15 -41.09
CA LYS A 72 11.99 -0.07 -40.43
C LYS A 72 12.04 0.06 -38.91
N SER A 73 13.09 0.66 -38.35
CA SER A 73 13.19 0.89 -36.91
C SER A 73 12.10 1.81 -36.40
N THR A 74 11.74 2.85 -37.18
CA THR A 74 10.62 3.74 -36.86
C THR A 74 9.30 2.97 -36.81
N ILE A 75 9.00 2.16 -37.84
CA ILE A 75 7.77 1.36 -37.88
C ILE A 75 7.71 0.38 -36.70
N ILE A 76 8.79 -0.36 -36.44
CA ILE A 76 8.87 -1.30 -35.30
C ILE A 76 8.64 -0.56 -33.98
N THR A 77 9.27 0.61 -33.81
CA THR A 77 9.11 1.42 -32.59
C THR A 77 7.66 1.85 -32.39
N ILE A 78 6.96 2.28 -33.44
CA ILE A 78 5.54 2.65 -33.37
C ILE A 78 4.67 1.45 -32.96
N ILE A 79 4.89 0.30 -33.57
CA ILE A 79 4.14 -0.94 -33.23
C ILE A 79 4.39 -1.31 -31.76
N LEU A 80 5.64 -1.27 -31.31
CA LEU A 80 6.01 -1.54 -29.93
C LEU A 80 5.39 -0.55 -28.95
N ILE A 81 5.34 0.75 -29.27
CA ILE A 81 4.67 1.76 -28.44
C ILE A 81 3.22 1.36 -28.21
N VAL A 82 2.48 1.05 -29.26
CA VAL A 82 1.05 0.70 -29.15
C VAL A 82 0.88 -0.57 -28.32
N ALA A 83 1.59 -1.64 -28.65
CA ALA A 83 1.47 -2.92 -27.97
C ALA A 83 1.88 -2.85 -26.50
N LEU A 84 3.03 -2.24 -26.21
CA LEU A 84 3.56 -2.17 -24.85
C LEU A 84 2.76 -1.21 -23.97
N SER A 85 2.22 -0.11 -24.52
CA SER A 85 1.39 0.80 -23.71
C SER A 85 0.16 0.08 -23.15
N ILE A 86 -0.50 -0.75 -23.96
CA ILE A 86 -1.65 -1.55 -23.52
C ILE A 86 -1.23 -2.54 -22.42
N ILE A 87 -0.13 -3.27 -22.62
CA ILE A 87 0.37 -4.26 -21.66
C ILE A 87 0.79 -3.57 -20.34
N MET A 88 1.49 -2.44 -20.41
CA MET A 88 1.95 -1.70 -19.22
C MET A 88 0.78 -1.12 -18.42
N VAL A 89 -0.25 -0.60 -19.10
CA VAL A 89 -1.48 -0.15 -18.41
C VAL A 89 -2.15 -1.32 -17.70
N TYR A 90 -2.29 -2.47 -18.36
CA TYR A 90 -2.88 -3.66 -17.74
C TYR A 90 -2.06 -4.14 -16.53
N ALA A 91 -0.74 -4.23 -16.65
CA ALA A 91 0.15 -4.61 -15.55
C ALA A 91 0.06 -3.63 -14.37
N PHE A 92 0.01 -2.33 -14.66
CA PHE A 92 -0.15 -1.30 -13.63
C PHE A 92 -1.49 -1.42 -12.90
N VAL A 93 -2.60 -1.56 -13.64
CA VAL A 93 -3.93 -1.73 -13.05
C VAL A 93 -3.97 -2.99 -12.18
N PHE A 94 -3.41 -4.11 -12.67
CA PHE A 94 -3.38 -5.35 -11.91
C PHE A 94 -2.60 -5.19 -10.60
N ILE A 95 -1.38 -4.63 -10.64
CA ILE A 95 -0.56 -4.36 -9.45
C ILE A 95 -1.27 -3.37 -8.52
N ALA A 96 -1.92 -2.34 -9.05
CA ALA A 96 -2.62 -1.35 -8.25
C ALA A 96 -3.82 -1.95 -7.51
N ILE A 97 -4.60 -2.83 -8.16
CA ILE A 97 -5.71 -3.54 -7.52
C ILE A 97 -5.17 -4.49 -6.46
N ASP A 98 -4.19 -5.31 -6.79
CA ASP A 98 -3.55 -6.24 -5.86
C ASP A 98 -3.04 -5.50 -4.61
N ALA A 99 -2.29 -4.41 -4.80
CA ALA A 99 -1.79 -3.56 -3.73
C ALA A 99 -2.90 -2.94 -2.88
N ALA A 100 -4.02 -2.53 -3.50
CA ALA A 100 -5.15 -1.92 -2.81
C ALA A 100 -6.02 -2.94 -2.07
N THR A 101 -5.90 -4.23 -2.37
CA THR A 101 -6.69 -5.31 -1.72
C THR A 101 -5.87 -6.21 -0.79
N THR A 102 -4.54 -6.10 -0.81
CA THR A 102 -3.66 -6.96 -0.04
C THR A 102 -3.81 -6.68 1.45
N GLU A 103 -4.34 -7.65 2.19
CA GLU A 103 -4.31 -7.65 3.65
C GLU A 103 -2.93 -8.08 4.17
N THR A 104 -2.59 -7.68 5.38
CA THR A 104 -1.41 -8.22 6.06
C THR A 104 -1.64 -8.45 7.54
N THR A 105 -1.09 -9.55 8.05
CA THR A 105 -0.99 -9.87 9.49
C THR A 105 0.47 -9.88 9.97
N ASP A 106 1.40 -9.49 9.10
CA ASP A 106 2.84 -9.49 9.37
C ASP A 106 3.21 -8.31 10.26
N ILE A 107 3.59 -8.62 11.50
CA ILE A 107 3.97 -7.64 12.53
C ILE A 107 5.14 -6.77 12.06
N ALA A 108 6.07 -7.32 11.28
CA ALA A 108 7.23 -6.57 10.77
C ALA A 108 6.81 -5.44 9.81
N LYS A 109 5.58 -5.47 9.29
CA LYS A 109 5.03 -4.44 8.41
C LYS A 109 4.24 -3.35 9.13
N TYR A 110 4.05 -3.44 10.44
CA TYR A 110 3.32 -2.45 11.24
C TYR A 110 3.71 -0.99 10.94
N GLU A 111 4.99 -0.66 11.10
CA GLU A 111 5.50 0.71 10.89
C GLU A 111 5.35 1.16 9.43
N ARG A 112 5.52 0.22 8.49
CA ARG A 112 5.31 0.49 7.07
C ARG A 112 3.85 0.84 6.81
N VAL A 113 2.90 0.06 7.33
CA VAL A 113 1.46 0.31 7.18
C VAL A 113 1.08 1.66 7.78
N LEU A 114 1.60 2.02 8.95
CA LEU A 114 1.39 3.35 9.53
C LEU A 114 1.88 4.46 8.58
N ARG A 115 3.12 4.35 8.09
CA ARG A 115 3.74 5.36 7.24
C ARG A 115 3.01 5.54 5.91
N ILE A 116 2.65 4.46 5.22
CA ILE A 116 1.95 4.55 3.93
C ILE A 116 0.54 5.13 4.09
N ASN A 117 -0.09 4.93 5.25
CA ASN A 117 -1.39 5.49 5.61
C ASN A 117 -1.31 6.88 6.23
N GLY A 118 -0.16 7.56 6.16
CA GLY A 118 -0.05 8.98 6.52
C GLY A 118 0.06 9.24 8.02
N TYR A 119 0.51 8.29 8.82
CA TYR A 119 0.91 8.55 10.21
C TYR A 119 2.04 9.60 10.26
N PRO A 120 2.05 10.55 11.23
CA PRO A 120 1.08 10.73 12.32
C PRO A 120 -0.13 11.61 11.98
N GLU A 121 -0.17 12.21 10.79
CA GLU A 121 -1.20 13.17 10.40
C GLU A 121 -2.58 12.53 10.17
N ASN A 122 -2.63 11.22 9.88
CA ASN A 122 -3.87 10.50 9.70
C ASN A 122 -4.60 10.29 11.04
N SER A 123 -5.66 11.08 11.26
CA SER A 123 -6.51 11.01 12.44
C SER A 123 -7.14 9.64 12.74
N LEU A 124 -7.29 8.76 11.74
CA LEU A 124 -7.81 7.40 11.92
C LEU A 124 -6.85 6.50 12.68
N ILE A 125 -5.54 6.69 12.50
CA ILE A 125 -4.50 5.82 13.07
C ILE A 125 -3.55 6.52 14.04
N ARG A 126 -3.68 7.84 14.24
CA ARG A 126 -2.77 8.61 15.11
C ARG A 126 -2.70 8.15 16.57
N HIS A 127 -3.71 7.42 17.05
CA HIS A 127 -3.79 6.93 18.42
C HIS A 127 -3.04 5.61 18.63
N PHE A 128 -2.66 4.93 17.54
CA PHE A 128 -1.76 3.79 17.59
C PHE A 128 -0.33 4.24 17.93
N PRO A 129 0.44 3.41 18.64
CA PRO A 129 1.82 3.75 18.96
C PRO A 129 2.69 3.79 17.69
N GLU A 130 3.63 4.72 17.57
CA GLU A 130 4.50 4.81 16.38
C GLU A 130 5.26 3.49 16.11
N ARG A 131 5.63 2.79 17.18
CA ARG A 131 6.24 1.45 17.16
C ARG A 131 5.56 0.56 18.18
N ILE A 132 5.52 -0.73 17.89
CA ILE A 132 5.10 -1.72 18.88
C ILE A 132 6.13 -1.70 20.03
N PRO A 133 5.69 -1.58 21.30
CA PRO A 133 6.61 -1.58 22.45
C PRO A 133 7.54 -2.80 22.41
N HIS A 134 8.82 -2.60 22.73
CA HIS A 134 9.82 -3.68 22.64
C HIS A 134 9.53 -4.82 23.62
N GLU A 135 8.91 -4.50 24.76
CA GLU A 135 8.47 -5.45 25.78
C GLU A 135 7.12 -6.11 25.47
N ALA A 136 6.49 -5.83 24.32
CA ALA A 136 5.18 -6.36 24.01
C ALA A 136 5.25 -7.87 23.72
N GLU A 137 4.38 -8.61 24.38
CA GLU A 137 4.14 -10.04 24.17
C GLU A 137 2.81 -10.27 23.44
N ASN A 138 2.61 -11.48 22.92
CA ASN A 138 1.35 -11.92 22.28
C ASN A 138 0.79 -10.92 21.27
N VAL A 139 1.69 -10.34 20.46
CA VAL A 139 1.38 -9.31 19.48
C VAL A 139 0.53 -9.90 18.35
N VAL A 140 -0.63 -9.31 18.11
CA VAL A 140 -1.48 -9.59 16.95
C VAL A 140 -1.67 -8.29 16.18
N PHE A 141 -1.24 -8.29 14.92
CA PHE A 141 -1.44 -7.19 13.99
C PHE A 141 -2.28 -7.66 12.82
N ARG A 142 -3.24 -6.84 12.39
CA ARG A 142 -3.98 -7.04 11.15
C ARG A 142 -4.32 -5.72 10.50
N TYR A 143 -3.97 -5.60 9.22
CA TYR A 143 -4.40 -4.50 8.37
C TYR A 143 -5.16 -5.01 7.16
N HIS A 144 -6.32 -4.40 6.92
CA HIS A 144 -7.14 -4.60 5.73
C HIS A 144 -7.36 -3.23 5.07
N PRO A 145 -6.85 -3.01 3.84
CA PRO A 145 -7.02 -1.74 3.14
C PRO A 145 -8.46 -1.54 2.65
N ALA A 146 -8.88 -0.29 2.48
CA ALA A 146 -10.15 0.03 1.83
C ALA A 146 -10.05 -0.16 0.30
N PHE A 147 -10.96 -0.95 -0.26
CA PHE A 147 -11.12 -1.07 -1.71
C PHE A 147 -12.58 -1.32 -2.12
N GLY A 148 -13.07 -0.54 -3.08
CA GLY A 148 -14.44 -0.65 -3.57
C GLY A 148 -15.47 -0.43 -2.45
N MET A 149 -16.27 -1.46 -2.17
CA MET A 149 -17.27 -1.46 -1.08
C MET A 149 -16.72 -2.05 0.24
N GLY A 150 -15.45 -2.44 0.29
CA GLY A 150 -14.80 -2.86 1.54
C GLY A 150 -14.36 -1.67 2.38
N GLY A 151 -14.56 -1.74 3.71
CA GLY A 151 -14.02 -0.76 4.65
C GLY A 151 -12.52 -0.95 4.88
N GLU A 152 -11.86 0.00 5.55
CA GLU A 152 -10.50 -0.19 6.05
C GLU A 152 -10.55 -0.70 7.49
N SER A 153 -9.61 -1.56 7.89
CA SER A 153 -9.40 -1.88 9.31
C SER A 153 -7.91 -1.92 9.65
N PHE A 154 -7.55 -1.28 10.75
CA PHE A 154 -6.21 -1.32 11.33
C PHE A 154 -6.34 -1.80 12.77
N ASN A 155 -5.76 -2.95 13.07
CA ASN A 155 -5.98 -3.65 14.32
C ASN A 155 -4.64 -4.03 14.96
N LEU A 156 -4.48 -3.71 16.25
CA LEU A 156 -3.32 -4.09 17.05
C LEU A 156 -3.79 -4.59 18.42
N LYS A 157 -3.34 -5.78 18.80
CA LYS A 157 -3.44 -6.31 20.16
C LYS A 157 -2.04 -6.63 20.66
N ILE A 158 -1.73 -6.22 21.89
CA ILE A 158 -0.45 -6.44 22.55
C ILE A 158 -0.69 -6.75 24.02
N GLU A 159 0.21 -7.51 24.61
CA GLU A 159 0.31 -7.67 26.07
C GLU A 159 1.56 -6.94 26.55
N ILE A 160 1.41 -6.12 27.59
CA ILE A 160 2.46 -5.24 28.11
C ILE A 160 2.43 -5.23 29.63
N ASN A 161 3.53 -4.81 30.26
CA ASN A 161 3.62 -4.71 31.72
C ASN A 161 2.65 -3.64 32.28
N SER A 162 2.32 -3.76 33.56
CA SER A 162 1.35 -2.88 34.23
C SER A 162 1.76 -1.40 34.23
N ASN A 163 3.06 -1.08 34.25
CA ASN A 163 3.52 0.31 34.22
C ASN A 163 3.24 0.94 32.85
N THR A 164 3.61 0.27 31.76
CA THR A 164 3.31 0.71 30.39
C THR A 164 1.79 0.77 30.18
N LEU A 165 1.05 -0.22 30.68
CA LEU A 165 -0.42 -0.25 30.59
C LEU A 165 -1.07 0.96 31.26
N ASN A 166 -0.65 1.30 32.48
CA ASN A 166 -1.19 2.45 33.22
C ASN A 166 -0.98 3.77 32.47
N ASN A 167 0.14 3.92 31.76
CA ASN A 167 0.38 5.10 30.92
C ASN A 167 -0.63 5.18 29.76
N TYR A 168 -0.90 4.06 29.07
CA TYR A 168 -1.92 4.00 28.03
C TYR A 168 -3.32 4.28 28.58
N VAL A 169 -3.69 3.69 29.73
CA VAL A 169 -4.98 3.95 30.38
C VAL A 169 -5.14 5.45 30.66
N ASN A 170 -4.15 6.10 31.26
CA ASN A 170 -4.19 7.53 31.57
C ASN A 170 -4.32 8.39 30.30
N GLN A 171 -3.60 8.03 29.23
CA GLN A 171 -3.70 8.70 27.94
C GLN A 171 -5.10 8.55 27.34
N PHE A 172 -5.64 7.33 27.27
CA PHE A 172 -6.94 7.09 26.64
C PHE A 172 -8.11 7.60 27.48
N LEU A 173 -7.98 7.68 28.80
CA LEU A 173 -8.95 8.38 29.65
C LEU A 173 -9.13 9.86 29.26
N GLN A 174 -8.07 10.52 28.81
CA GLN A 174 -8.12 11.91 28.36
C GLN A 174 -8.62 12.07 26.93
N LEU A 175 -8.37 11.07 26.07
CA LEU A 175 -8.74 11.10 24.65
C LEU A 175 -10.15 10.57 24.38
N ALA A 176 -10.67 9.70 25.23
CA ALA A 176 -11.94 9.03 24.99
C ALA A 176 -13.13 10.00 25.13
N LYS A 177 -13.99 10.01 24.11
CA LYS A 177 -15.31 10.68 24.18
C LYS A 177 -16.33 9.84 24.96
N TRP A 178 -16.13 8.53 25.04
CA TRP A 178 -17.00 7.62 25.79
C TRP A 178 -16.20 6.45 26.37
N LYS A 179 -16.62 5.96 27.53
CA LYS A 179 -16.06 4.81 28.23
C LYS A 179 -17.18 3.89 28.70
N GLY A 180 -17.06 2.59 28.46
CA GLY A 180 -18.04 1.61 28.91
C GLY A 180 -17.68 0.19 28.50
N LYS A 181 -18.68 -0.70 28.53
CA LYS A 181 -18.58 -2.12 28.17
C LYS A 181 -19.31 -2.43 26.86
N ALA A 182 -18.98 -3.55 26.24
CA ALA A 182 -19.57 -3.97 24.95
C ALA A 182 -21.10 -4.17 25.00
N GLY A 183 -21.63 -4.54 26.16
CA GLY A 183 -23.07 -4.76 26.38
C GLY A 183 -23.85 -3.50 26.78
N ASP A 184 -23.19 -2.36 26.97
CA ASP A 184 -23.86 -1.14 27.38
C ASP A 184 -24.71 -0.57 26.22
N LYS A 185 -25.85 0.05 26.54
CA LYS A 185 -26.64 0.78 25.54
C LYS A 185 -25.79 1.82 24.78
N GLY A 186 -24.87 2.46 25.50
CA GLY A 186 -23.92 3.41 24.93
C GLY A 186 -22.96 2.81 23.90
N ALA A 187 -22.70 1.49 23.92
CA ALA A 187 -21.86 0.84 22.90
C ALA A 187 -22.59 0.82 21.55
N VAL A 188 -23.87 0.44 21.55
CA VAL A 188 -24.72 0.41 20.34
C VAL A 188 -24.92 1.81 19.78
N ASP A 189 -25.20 2.79 20.64
CA ASP A 189 -25.36 4.21 20.25
C ASP A 189 -24.08 4.79 19.62
N ASN A 190 -22.92 4.14 19.82
CA ASN A 190 -21.63 4.54 19.27
C ASN A 190 -21.10 3.62 18.15
N GLY A 191 -21.89 2.65 17.68
CA GLY A 191 -21.53 1.79 16.55
C GLY A 191 -20.59 0.64 16.91
N ILE A 192 -20.54 0.25 18.19
CA ILE A 192 -19.71 -0.85 18.67
C ILE A 192 -20.59 -2.11 18.71
N PHE A 193 -20.21 -3.13 17.95
CA PHE A 193 -20.96 -4.38 17.81
C PHE A 193 -20.06 -5.58 18.05
N THR A 194 -20.63 -6.77 18.23
CA THR A 194 -19.89 -8.00 18.52
C THR A 194 -18.77 -8.29 17.50
N GLY A 195 -18.99 -7.94 16.22
CA GLY A 195 -18.00 -8.13 15.15
C GLY A 195 -16.81 -7.17 15.17
N THR A 196 -16.87 -6.07 15.92
CA THR A 196 -15.85 -5.01 15.94
C THR A 196 -14.46 -5.55 16.34
N PHE A 197 -14.40 -6.58 17.17
CA PHE A 197 -13.15 -7.11 17.73
C PHE A 197 -12.68 -8.41 17.06
N SER A 198 -13.39 -8.86 16.02
CA SER A 198 -13.04 -10.08 15.28
C SER A 198 -11.66 -9.98 14.62
N GLY A 199 -11.25 -8.77 14.20
CA GLY A 199 -9.94 -8.51 13.58
C GLY A 199 -8.74 -8.75 14.49
N ILE A 200 -8.94 -8.79 15.81
CA ILE A 200 -7.92 -9.14 16.83
C ILE A 200 -8.20 -10.49 17.51
N GLY A 201 -9.08 -11.31 16.94
CA GLY A 201 -9.32 -12.68 17.37
C GLY A 201 -10.39 -12.86 18.47
N TYR A 202 -11.10 -11.81 18.87
CA TYR A 202 -12.21 -11.94 19.81
C TYR A 202 -13.53 -12.20 19.08
N LYS A 203 -14.16 -13.35 19.38
CA LYS A 203 -15.55 -13.64 18.99
C LYS A 203 -16.55 -13.04 19.98
N GLU A 204 -16.18 -13.07 21.25
CA GLU A 204 -16.86 -12.41 22.36
C GLU A 204 -15.80 -11.66 23.16
N LEU A 205 -16.12 -10.46 23.63
CA LEU A 205 -15.22 -9.69 24.48
C LEU A 205 -15.28 -10.21 25.92
N PRO A 206 -14.14 -10.30 26.62
CA PRO A 206 -14.13 -10.56 28.06
C PRO A 206 -14.97 -9.53 28.83
N GLU A 207 -15.65 -9.97 29.90
CA GLU A 207 -16.57 -9.12 30.67
C GLU A 207 -15.88 -7.97 31.42
N ASP A 208 -14.58 -8.10 31.65
CA ASP A 208 -13.70 -7.13 32.30
C ASP A 208 -13.14 -6.08 31.34
N PHE A 209 -13.36 -6.23 30.03
CA PHE A 209 -12.89 -5.25 29.05
C PHE A 209 -13.54 -3.90 29.25
N THR A 210 -12.69 -2.90 29.35
CA THR A 210 -13.07 -1.50 29.30
C THR A 210 -12.82 -0.96 27.91
N ILE A 211 -13.87 -0.45 27.27
CA ILE A 211 -13.79 0.19 25.97
C ILE A 211 -13.58 1.68 26.16
N PHE A 212 -12.51 2.21 25.57
CA PHE A 212 -12.23 3.63 25.43
C PHE A 212 -12.50 4.03 23.99
N LEU A 213 -13.61 4.72 23.76
CA LEU A 213 -14.00 5.20 22.44
C LEU A 213 -13.38 6.58 22.20
N ILE A 214 -12.44 6.66 21.27
CA ILE A 214 -11.73 7.90 20.91
C ILE A 214 -12.59 8.72 19.95
N ASP A 215 -13.12 8.08 18.91
CA ASP A 215 -13.98 8.73 17.94
C ASP A 215 -14.92 7.71 17.30
N SER A 216 -16.10 8.18 16.91
CA SER A 216 -17.01 7.41 16.06
C SER A 216 -17.93 8.34 15.31
N LYS A 217 -18.22 7.98 14.06
CA LYS A 217 -19.13 8.73 13.19
C LYS A 217 -19.86 7.74 12.28
N PRO A 218 -21.21 7.70 12.32
CA PRO A 218 -21.94 6.86 11.39
C PRO A 218 -21.87 7.45 9.98
N TYR A 219 -22.11 6.62 8.96
CA TYR A 219 -22.17 7.06 7.56
C TYR A 219 -23.41 7.93 7.29
N ASP A 220 -24.55 7.52 7.86
CA ASP A 220 -25.82 8.26 7.88
C ASP A 220 -26.51 8.03 9.22
N THR A 221 -27.63 8.71 9.48
CA THR A 221 -28.45 8.55 10.69
C THR A 221 -28.75 7.07 10.92
N ASP A 222 -28.30 6.54 12.06
CA ASP A 222 -28.41 5.13 12.46
C ASP A 222 -27.78 4.09 11.50
N ASN A 223 -26.96 4.54 10.55
CA ASN A 223 -26.24 3.67 9.61
C ASN A 223 -24.73 3.68 9.88
N TRP A 224 -24.28 2.63 10.56
CA TRP A 224 -22.87 2.41 10.87
C TRP A 224 -22.08 1.70 9.76
N ASN A 225 -22.76 1.23 8.70
CA ASN A 225 -22.07 0.67 7.55
C ASN A 225 -21.27 1.77 6.85
N HIS A 226 -19.97 1.56 6.65
CA HIS A 226 -19.01 2.60 6.23
C HIS A 226 -18.81 3.76 7.22
N GLY A 227 -19.20 3.57 8.48
CA GLY A 227 -18.88 4.50 9.56
C GLY A 227 -17.39 4.49 9.94
N ILE A 228 -17.01 5.43 10.80
CA ILE A 228 -15.68 5.51 11.40
C ILE A 228 -15.80 5.01 12.84
N LEU A 229 -14.85 4.17 13.25
CA LEU A 229 -14.72 3.73 14.63
C LEU A 229 -13.24 3.75 15.05
N ARG A 230 -12.93 4.46 16.13
CA ARG A 230 -11.60 4.53 16.74
C ARG A 230 -11.72 4.24 18.22
N LEU A 231 -11.16 3.14 18.66
CA LEU A 231 -11.30 2.69 20.04
C LEU A 231 -10.09 1.90 20.50
N VAL A 232 -10.00 1.75 21.82
CA VAL A 232 -9.05 0.91 22.51
C VAL A 232 -9.79 0.07 23.54
N THR A 233 -9.40 -1.19 23.69
CA THR A 233 -9.87 -2.07 24.75
C THR A 233 -8.73 -2.48 25.65
N ILE A 234 -8.97 -2.43 26.95
CA ILE A 234 -8.05 -2.84 28.01
C ILE A 234 -8.80 -3.76 28.96
#